data_AF-A0A6G1KTP3-F1
#
_entry.id   AF-A0A6G1KTP3-F1
#
_cell.length_a   1.000
_cell.length_b   1.000
_cell.length_c   1.000
_cell.angle_alpha   90.00
_cell.angle_beta   90.00
_cell.angle_gamma   90.00
#
_symmetry.space_group_name_H-M   'P 1'
#
loop_
_entity.id
_entity.type
_entity.pdbx_description
1 polymer ?
#
loop_
_entity_poly.entity_id
_entity_poly.type
_entity_poly.pdbx_seq_one_letter_code
_entity_poly.pdbx_strand_id
1 'polypeptide(L)'
;MRSRDLSKASWLAACLVIIFLLELRRDQQYFQTITALQVSSEPVVQIDSRDLVDVYRQATANDTEYAQSSTPLPNIECQAPPQVVPATEEEVQVAKCKGQQLLNAIAEPTTSASVWTEEAEMDDYGWQKQTGVQAAYEFEAIEGALDQFDIPGHGDRSWTTITWTMNGAEYEGTWYPACNAFYTNILNPAHGTSMATNNDGPAHVNPPQKPLVPLRQWSDVVFLTWQHLCEVQGVDVDDIERIIRVNIVNEDTLELMLAVLQNEMGVAELTDLGDFQNGEEFLPSDDGFDVLMGTPNASGVAWFLAQHRTDVGEKEISRITLWDNQPQSQREQFGAIPCMLIEFE
;
A
#
# COMPACT_ATOMS: atom_id res chain seq x y z
N MET A 1 10.92 -37.16 35.06
CA MET A 1 10.54 -36.24 33.97
C MET A 1 11.53 -36.46 32.84
N ARG A 2 11.08 -36.93 31.68
CA ARG A 2 11.94 -37.20 30.51
C ARG A 2 12.07 -35.91 29.71
N SER A 3 13.28 -35.41 29.48
CA SER A 3 13.52 -34.36 28.48
C SER A 3 13.17 -34.93 27.10
N ARG A 4 12.35 -34.20 26.34
CA ARG A 4 12.16 -34.49 24.92
C ARG A 4 13.27 -33.74 24.18
N ASP A 5 14.27 -34.48 23.72
CA ASP A 5 15.26 -33.93 22.79
C ASP A 5 14.55 -33.63 21.47
N LEU A 6 14.42 -32.34 21.17
CA LEU A 6 13.94 -31.88 19.87
C LEU A 6 15.00 -32.21 18.82
N SER A 7 14.56 -32.82 17.73
CA SER A 7 15.41 -33.16 16.60
C SER A 7 16.06 -31.91 16.01
N LYS A 8 17.23 -32.05 15.36
CA LYS A 8 17.90 -30.94 14.64
C LYS A 8 16.99 -30.23 13.63
N ALA A 9 16.01 -30.93 13.06
CA ALA A 9 15.03 -30.35 12.14
C ALA A 9 14.09 -29.34 12.83
N SER A 10 13.74 -29.58 14.10
CA SER A 10 12.88 -28.68 14.89
C SER A 10 13.61 -27.39 15.29
N TRP A 11 14.93 -27.48 15.53
CA TRP A 11 15.78 -26.31 15.76
C TRP A 11 15.94 -25.46 14.50
N LEU A 12 16.14 -26.08 13.35
CA LEU A 12 16.20 -25.38 12.06
C LEU A 12 14.87 -24.68 11.73
N ALA A 13 13.73 -25.32 11.98
CA ALA A 13 12.43 -24.70 11.78
C ALA A 13 12.19 -23.49 12.69
N ALA A 14 12.57 -23.57 13.97
CA ALA A 14 12.44 -22.45 14.91
C ALA A 14 13.37 -21.27 14.55
N CYS A 15 14.61 -21.55 14.12
CA CYS A 15 15.53 -20.52 13.62
C CYS A 15 15.00 -19.89 12.33
N LEU A 16 14.41 -20.66 11.42
CA LEU A 16 13.81 -20.14 10.19
C LEU A 16 12.60 -19.26 10.46
N VAL A 17 11.76 -19.57 11.46
CA VAL A 17 10.63 -18.71 11.86
C VAL A 17 11.11 -17.41 12.49
N ILE A 18 12.15 -17.45 13.32
CA ILE A 18 12.72 -16.22 13.91
C ILE A 18 13.40 -15.37 12.84
N ILE A 19 14.13 -15.98 11.90
CA ILE A 19 14.72 -15.30 10.75
C ILE A 19 13.62 -14.69 9.86
N PHE A 20 12.55 -15.43 9.57
CA PHE A 20 11.38 -14.95 8.80
C PHE A 20 10.65 -13.79 9.49
N LEU A 21 10.49 -13.82 10.82
CA LEU A 21 9.89 -12.72 11.59
C LEU A 21 10.81 -11.49 11.69
N LEU A 22 12.13 -11.69 11.65
CA LEU A 22 13.11 -10.60 11.64
C LEU A 22 13.29 -10.01 10.23
N GLU A 23 13.17 -10.80 9.18
CA GLU A 23 13.20 -10.37 7.77
C GLU A 23 11.90 -9.65 7.38
N LEU A 24 10.72 -10.14 7.78
CA LEU A 24 9.45 -9.40 7.63
C LEU A 24 9.45 -8.02 8.29
N ARG A 25 10.25 -7.82 9.34
CA ARG A 25 10.41 -6.52 10.02
C ARG A 25 11.49 -5.63 9.40
N ARG A 26 12.38 -6.20 8.58
CA ARG A 26 13.51 -5.51 7.96
C ARG A 26 13.25 -5.16 6.49
N ASP A 27 12.31 -5.84 5.85
CA ASP A 27 12.04 -5.77 4.40
C ASP A 27 10.85 -4.88 4.00
N GLN A 28 10.54 -3.81 4.75
CA GLN A 28 9.69 -2.75 4.19
C GLN A 28 10.39 -1.89 3.12
N GLN A 29 11.70 -2.07 2.89
CA GLN A 29 12.45 -1.29 1.91
C GLN A 29 13.11 -2.10 0.78
N TYR A 30 13.14 -3.45 0.81
CA TYR A 30 13.77 -4.26 -0.25
C TYR A 30 13.15 -5.66 -0.38
N PHE A 31 12.05 -5.79 -1.12
CA PHE A 31 11.53 -7.11 -1.54
C PHE A 31 12.21 -7.57 -2.82
N GLN A 32 13.38 -8.22 -2.70
CA GLN A 32 13.90 -9.12 -3.73
C GLN A 32 14.51 -10.34 -3.05
N THR A 33 14.02 -11.53 -3.41
CA THR A 33 14.58 -12.88 -3.17
C THR A 33 13.87 -13.74 -2.12
N ILE A 34 12.68 -14.28 -2.43
CA ILE A 34 12.34 -15.68 -2.07
C ILE A 34 11.54 -16.32 -3.21
N THR A 35 12.23 -16.67 -4.30
CA THR A 35 11.68 -17.57 -5.32
C THR A 35 12.71 -18.65 -5.64
N ALA A 36 13.06 -19.49 -4.66
CA ALA A 36 13.73 -20.77 -4.90
C ALA A 36 13.87 -21.60 -3.60
N LEU A 37 12.76 -22.06 -3.02
CA LEU A 37 12.81 -23.22 -2.11
C LEU A 37 11.74 -24.22 -2.54
N GLN A 38 12.11 -25.03 -3.52
CA GLN A 38 11.39 -26.24 -3.92
C GLN A 38 11.34 -27.18 -2.70
N VAL A 39 10.12 -27.44 -2.24
CA VAL A 39 9.79 -28.35 -1.13
C VAL A 39 10.29 -29.76 -1.47
N SER A 40 11.22 -30.28 -0.68
CA SER A 40 11.49 -31.72 -0.67
C SER A 40 10.37 -32.43 0.11
N SER A 41 9.97 -33.58 -0.40
CA SER A 41 8.78 -34.34 -0.04
C SER A 41 8.92 -35.08 1.31
N GLU A 42 8.72 -34.40 2.44
CA GLU A 42 8.51 -35.06 3.73
C GLU A 42 7.26 -34.51 4.47
N PRO A 43 6.57 -35.35 5.28
CA PRO A 43 5.25 -35.02 5.79
C PRO A 43 5.30 -33.91 6.85
N VAL A 44 4.40 -32.93 6.72
CA VAL A 44 4.17 -31.85 7.68
C VAL A 44 3.80 -32.44 9.04
N VAL A 45 4.69 -32.32 10.01
CA VAL A 45 4.40 -32.63 11.42
C VAL A 45 3.56 -31.49 11.98
N GLN A 46 2.33 -31.77 12.41
CA GLN A 46 1.54 -30.82 13.20
C GLN A 46 2.24 -30.56 14.54
N ILE A 47 2.68 -29.32 14.75
CA ILE A 47 3.28 -28.88 16.03
C ILE A 47 2.18 -28.20 16.85
N ASP A 48 1.97 -28.66 18.08
CA ASP A 48 1.02 -28.05 19.02
C ASP A 48 1.58 -26.71 19.52
N SER A 49 0.73 -25.69 19.62
CA SER A 49 1.01 -24.38 20.23
C SER A 49 1.74 -24.43 21.58
N ARG A 50 1.54 -25.50 22.37
CA ARG A 50 2.23 -25.70 23.66
C ARG A 50 3.70 -26.06 23.49
N ASP A 51 4.05 -26.78 22.43
CA ASP A 51 5.45 -27.15 22.13
C ASP A 51 6.27 -25.91 21.71
N LEU A 52 5.66 -24.91 21.06
CA LEU A 52 6.32 -23.64 20.70
C LEU A 52 6.69 -22.80 21.92
N VAL A 53 5.84 -22.77 22.95
CA VAL A 53 6.11 -22.03 24.20
C VAL A 53 7.23 -22.70 25.00
N ASP A 54 7.29 -24.03 25.00
CA ASP A 54 8.35 -24.76 25.69
C ASP A 54 9.69 -24.69 24.94
N VAL A 55 9.69 -24.62 23.60
CA VAL A 55 10.87 -24.30 22.79
C VAL A 55 11.41 -22.91 23.13
N TYR A 56 10.53 -21.91 23.23
CA TYR A 56 10.90 -20.54 23.58
C TYR A 56 11.47 -20.47 25.01
N ARG A 57 10.88 -21.19 25.97
CA ARG A 57 11.41 -21.29 27.34
C ARG A 57 12.74 -22.04 27.43
N GLN A 58 12.96 -23.07 26.63
CA GLN A 58 14.24 -23.79 26.61
C GLN A 58 15.35 -22.99 25.93
N ALA A 59 15.03 -22.23 24.88
CA ALA A 59 15.98 -21.33 24.24
C ALA A 59 16.44 -20.22 25.20
N THR A 60 15.52 -19.64 25.97
CA THR A 60 15.82 -18.59 26.96
C THR A 60 16.42 -19.11 28.28
N ALA A 61 16.22 -20.39 28.62
CA ALA A 61 16.85 -21.01 29.80
C ALA A 61 18.32 -21.41 29.57
N ASN A 62 18.74 -21.61 28.31
CA ASN A 62 20.14 -21.90 27.96
C ASN A 62 21.00 -20.63 27.82
N ASP A 63 20.41 -19.42 27.90
CA ASP A 63 21.14 -18.15 27.86
C ASP A 63 22.01 -17.87 29.09
N THR A 64 21.88 -18.65 30.17
CA THR A 64 22.78 -18.48 31.33
C THR A 64 24.20 -19.00 31.11
N GLU A 65 24.47 -19.82 30.09
CA GLU A 65 25.82 -20.29 29.77
C GLU A 65 26.54 -19.43 28.71
N TYR A 66 25.81 -18.59 27.96
CA TYR A 66 26.39 -17.68 26.95
C TYR A 66 26.76 -16.30 27.51
N ALA A 67 26.42 -16.01 28.77
CA ALA A 67 26.67 -14.73 29.44
C ALA A 67 28.14 -14.47 29.84
N GLN A 68 29.09 -15.34 29.49
CA GLN A 68 30.53 -15.14 29.80
C GLN A 68 31.42 -14.80 28.58
N SER A 69 30.84 -14.65 27.39
CA SER A 69 31.54 -14.11 26.21
C SER A 69 31.31 -12.60 26.13
N SER A 70 32.22 -11.82 26.70
CA SER A 70 32.17 -10.35 26.83
C SER A 70 32.43 -9.57 25.54
N THR A 71 31.86 -9.99 24.41
CA THR A 71 31.70 -9.11 23.26
C THR A 71 30.25 -8.64 23.24
N PRO A 72 29.94 -7.42 23.71
CA PRO A 72 28.60 -6.88 23.55
C PRO A 72 28.23 -6.96 22.07
N LEU A 73 27.01 -7.45 21.79
CA LEU A 73 26.41 -7.27 20.47
C LEU A 73 26.59 -5.80 20.09
N PRO A 74 27.05 -5.47 18.87
CA PRO A 74 27.20 -4.08 18.48
C PRO A 74 25.88 -3.38 18.77
N ASN A 75 25.95 -2.26 19.48
CA ASN A 75 24.82 -1.34 19.60
C ASN A 75 24.43 -0.98 18.17
N ILE A 76 23.39 -1.63 17.64
CA ILE A 76 22.74 -1.18 16.43
C ILE A 76 21.95 0.03 16.91
N GLU A 77 22.58 1.19 16.89
CA GLU A 77 21.86 2.46 16.98
C GLU A 77 20.88 2.45 15.82
N CYS A 78 19.57 2.34 16.12
CA CYS A 78 18.54 2.62 15.14
C CYS A 78 18.81 4.05 14.67
N GLN A 79 19.30 4.19 13.43
CA GLN A 79 19.41 5.52 12.83
C GLN A 79 18.01 6.10 12.80
N ALA A 80 17.88 7.36 13.20
CA ALA A 80 16.62 8.06 13.07
C ALA A 80 16.15 7.94 11.61
N PRO A 81 14.84 7.73 11.37
CA PRO A 81 14.31 7.69 10.02
C PRO A 81 14.71 8.97 9.27
N PRO A 82 14.99 8.89 7.97
CA PRO A 82 15.32 10.07 7.17
C PRO A 82 14.17 11.08 7.30
N GLN A 83 14.50 12.33 7.63
CA GLN A 83 13.51 13.38 7.74
C GLN A 83 13.04 13.80 6.35
N VAL A 84 11.72 13.87 6.18
CA VAL A 84 11.10 14.42 4.98
C VAL A 84 11.36 15.92 4.93
N VAL A 85 11.81 16.40 3.78
CA VAL A 85 12.01 17.84 3.53
C VAL A 85 10.79 18.35 2.78
N PRO A 86 10.18 19.47 3.17
CA PRO A 86 9.04 20.01 2.42
C PRO A 86 9.45 20.38 0.99
N ALA A 87 8.53 20.16 0.05
CA ALA A 87 8.71 20.56 -1.34
C ALA A 87 8.97 22.08 -1.45
N THR A 88 9.74 22.47 -2.46
CA THR A 88 10.01 23.88 -2.75
C THR A 88 8.75 24.61 -3.23
N GLU A 89 8.74 25.95 -3.16
CA GLU A 89 7.63 26.76 -3.66
C GLU A 89 7.37 26.54 -5.16
N GLU A 90 8.41 26.28 -5.96
CA GLU A 90 8.27 25.94 -7.38
C GLU A 90 7.56 24.59 -7.57
N GLU A 91 7.95 23.56 -6.82
CA GLU A 91 7.33 22.23 -6.86
C GLU A 91 5.87 22.28 -6.39
N VAL A 92 5.58 23.03 -5.33
CA VAL A 92 4.22 23.28 -4.84
C VAL A 92 3.38 23.94 -5.94
N GLN A 93 3.91 24.96 -6.62
CA GLN A 93 3.18 25.63 -7.70
C GLN A 93 2.97 24.72 -8.92
N VAL A 94 3.94 23.86 -9.25
CA VAL A 94 3.78 22.85 -10.32
C VAL A 94 2.69 21.84 -9.94
N ALA A 95 2.69 21.35 -8.70
CA ALA A 95 1.68 20.44 -8.19
C ALA A 95 0.29 21.10 -8.20
N LYS A 96 0.17 22.35 -7.74
CA LYS A 96 -1.08 23.12 -7.78
C LYS A 96 -1.64 23.23 -9.20
N CYS A 97 -0.81 23.64 -10.17
CA CYS A 97 -1.21 23.72 -11.57
C CYS A 97 -1.68 22.37 -12.12
N LYS A 98 -0.98 21.28 -11.77
CA LYS A 98 -1.35 19.92 -12.17
C LYS A 98 -2.67 19.47 -11.53
N GLY A 99 -2.87 19.74 -10.24
CA GLY A 99 -4.12 19.41 -9.55
C GLY A 99 -5.33 20.11 -10.15
N GLN A 100 -5.21 21.41 -10.46
CA GLN A 100 -6.26 22.16 -11.17
C GLN A 100 -6.56 21.57 -12.56
N GLN A 101 -5.53 21.16 -13.31
CA GLN A 101 -5.72 20.47 -14.60
C GLN A 101 -6.48 19.15 -14.42
N LEU A 102 -6.16 18.38 -13.38
CA LEU A 102 -6.81 17.11 -13.09
C LEU A 102 -8.26 17.30 -12.64
N LEU A 103 -8.55 18.29 -11.80
CA LEU A 103 -9.92 18.62 -11.41
C LEU A 103 -10.78 19.04 -12.62
N ASN A 104 -10.20 19.84 -13.52
CA ASN A 104 -10.87 20.15 -14.80
C ASN A 104 -11.06 18.91 -15.67
N ALA A 105 -10.10 17.99 -15.70
CA ALA A 105 -10.18 16.74 -16.45
C ALA A 105 -11.27 15.80 -15.93
N ILE A 106 -11.55 15.84 -14.62
CA ILE A 106 -12.67 15.15 -13.99
C ILE A 106 -13.99 15.82 -14.40
N ALA A 107 -14.11 17.14 -14.23
CA ALA A 107 -15.35 17.88 -14.45
C ALA A 107 -15.80 17.93 -15.91
N GLU A 108 -14.86 17.99 -16.86
CA GLU A 108 -15.14 18.16 -18.28
C GLU A 108 -14.97 16.85 -19.06
N PRO A 109 -15.93 16.47 -19.95
CA PRO A 109 -15.85 15.26 -20.77
C PRO A 109 -14.84 15.39 -21.93
N THR A 110 -13.81 16.22 -21.77
CA THR A 110 -12.76 16.44 -22.77
C THR A 110 -11.60 15.45 -22.62
N THR A 111 -11.51 14.77 -21.48
CA THR A 111 -10.56 13.69 -21.25
C THR A 111 -10.91 12.50 -22.12
N SER A 112 -9.93 11.99 -22.88
CA SER A 112 -10.10 10.75 -23.63
C SER A 112 -10.39 9.59 -22.69
N ALA A 113 -11.46 8.86 -22.96
CA ALA A 113 -11.76 7.62 -22.27
C ALA A 113 -10.59 6.63 -22.38
N SER A 114 -10.45 5.78 -21.37
CA SER A 114 -9.50 4.67 -21.45
C SER A 114 -9.84 3.75 -22.62
N VAL A 115 -8.82 3.16 -23.22
CA VAL A 115 -9.00 2.17 -24.30
C VAL A 115 -9.17 0.76 -23.75
N TRP A 116 -8.85 0.55 -22.47
CA TRP A 116 -9.00 -0.72 -21.77
C TRP A 116 -10.30 -0.70 -20.98
N THR A 117 -11.13 -1.70 -21.22
CA THR A 117 -12.50 -1.76 -20.70
C THR A 117 -12.85 -3.10 -20.06
N GLU A 118 -11.97 -4.10 -20.15
CA GLU A 118 -12.23 -5.45 -19.64
C GLU A 118 -11.03 -5.97 -18.82
N GLU A 119 -11.27 -6.53 -17.63
CA GLU A 119 -10.21 -7.09 -16.78
C GLU A 119 -9.40 -8.18 -17.50
N ALA A 120 -10.03 -8.94 -18.41
CA ALA A 120 -9.35 -9.98 -19.18
C ALA A 120 -8.20 -9.45 -20.06
N GLU A 121 -8.21 -8.16 -20.44
CA GLU A 121 -7.12 -7.54 -21.21
C GLU A 121 -5.82 -7.48 -20.40
N MET A 122 -5.88 -7.53 -19.06
CA MET A 122 -4.71 -7.54 -18.19
C MET A 122 -3.74 -8.68 -18.56
N ASP A 123 -4.26 -9.86 -18.91
CA ASP A 123 -3.47 -11.02 -19.29
C ASP A 123 -2.68 -10.80 -20.59
N ASP A 124 -3.30 -10.14 -21.58
CA ASP A 124 -2.68 -9.81 -22.88
C ASP A 124 -1.49 -8.86 -22.72
N TYR A 125 -1.52 -8.03 -21.68
CA TYR A 125 -0.45 -7.11 -21.32
C TYR A 125 0.52 -7.68 -20.27
N GLY A 126 0.43 -8.96 -19.92
CA GLY A 126 1.42 -9.65 -19.08
C GLY A 126 1.25 -9.41 -17.58
N TRP A 127 0.11 -8.87 -17.17
CA TRP A 127 -0.26 -8.82 -15.76
C TRP A 127 -0.78 -10.17 -15.31
N GLN A 128 -0.42 -10.57 -14.09
CA GLN A 128 -0.91 -11.80 -13.48
C GLN A 128 -1.62 -11.47 -12.17
N LYS A 129 -2.86 -11.94 -12.07
CA LYS A 129 -3.72 -11.77 -10.90
C LYS A 129 -3.36 -12.75 -9.81
N GLN A 130 -3.24 -12.26 -8.59
CA GLN A 130 -3.16 -13.05 -7.38
C GLN A 130 -4.21 -12.53 -6.40
N THR A 131 -5.08 -13.41 -5.93
CA THR A 131 -6.00 -13.09 -4.83
C THR A 131 -5.30 -13.36 -3.51
N GLY A 132 -5.19 -12.32 -2.68
CA GLY A 132 -4.50 -12.37 -1.41
C GLY A 132 -5.45 -12.64 -0.24
N VAL A 133 -4.84 -12.88 0.93
CA VAL A 133 -5.53 -12.77 2.22
C VAL A 133 -5.34 -11.35 2.72
N GLN A 134 -6.40 -10.74 3.24
CA GLN A 134 -6.37 -9.42 3.86
C GLN A 134 -5.37 -9.41 5.03
N ALA A 135 -4.39 -8.50 5.00
CA ALA A 135 -3.47 -8.36 6.11
C ALA A 135 -4.09 -7.48 7.21
N ALA A 136 -4.16 -7.98 8.44
CA ALA A 136 -4.80 -7.28 9.56
C ALA A 136 -4.21 -5.87 9.79
N TYR A 137 -2.89 -5.72 9.64
CA TYR A 137 -2.21 -4.44 9.86
C TYR A 137 -2.61 -3.34 8.86
N GLU A 138 -3.09 -3.69 7.65
CA GLU A 138 -3.56 -2.70 6.67
C GLU A 138 -4.92 -2.10 7.11
N PHE A 139 -5.71 -2.87 7.86
CA PHE A 139 -6.99 -2.44 8.41
C PHE A 139 -6.84 -1.67 9.72
N GLU A 140 -5.92 -2.08 10.59
CA GLU A 140 -5.56 -1.32 11.80
C GLU A 140 -5.20 0.13 11.45
N ALA A 141 -4.58 0.35 10.28
CA ALA A 141 -4.18 1.66 9.79
C ALA A 141 -5.31 2.64 9.47
N ILE A 142 -6.50 2.10 9.24
CA ILE A 142 -7.63 2.85 8.71
C ILE A 142 -8.90 2.61 9.51
N GLU A 143 -8.82 1.97 10.68
CA GLU A 143 -9.98 1.60 11.50
C GLU A 143 -10.88 2.82 11.77
N GLY A 144 -10.28 3.96 12.11
CA GLY A 144 -11.03 5.21 12.28
C GLY A 144 -11.80 5.66 11.04
N ALA A 145 -11.22 5.49 9.85
CA ALA A 145 -11.89 5.80 8.59
C ALA A 145 -13.04 4.82 8.32
N LEU A 146 -12.83 3.53 8.55
CA LEU A 146 -13.88 2.52 8.37
C LEU A 146 -15.06 2.76 9.31
N ASP A 147 -14.79 3.08 10.58
CA ASP A 147 -15.79 3.39 11.59
C ASP A 147 -16.63 4.62 11.22
N GLN A 148 -16.01 5.67 10.65
CA GLN A 148 -16.71 6.89 10.22
C GLN A 148 -17.80 6.59 9.19
N PHE A 149 -17.58 5.60 8.33
CA PHE A 149 -18.49 5.27 7.22
C PHE A 149 -19.29 3.98 7.45
N ASP A 150 -19.25 3.40 8.65
CA ASP A 150 -19.90 2.12 8.98
C ASP A 150 -19.50 0.98 8.02
N ILE A 151 -18.20 0.97 7.64
CA ILE A 151 -17.63 -0.04 6.76
C ILE A 151 -17.06 -1.17 7.64
N PRO A 152 -17.34 -2.45 7.34
CA PRO A 152 -16.82 -3.54 8.13
C PRO A 152 -15.28 -3.58 8.09
N GLY A 153 -14.66 -3.92 9.21
CA GLY A 153 -13.20 -4.05 9.33
C GLY A 153 -12.63 -5.35 8.76
N HIS A 154 -11.42 -5.69 9.24
CA HIS A 154 -10.69 -6.89 8.83
C HIS A 154 -11.50 -8.18 9.01
N GLY A 155 -11.38 -9.09 8.04
CA GLY A 155 -11.98 -10.42 8.11
C GLY A 155 -13.42 -10.49 7.61
N ASP A 156 -14.04 -9.36 7.27
CA ASP A 156 -15.29 -9.36 6.53
C ASP A 156 -15.09 -9.88 5.10
N ARG A 157 -16.12 -10.55 4.59
CA ARG A 157 -16.11 -11.21 3.28
C ARG A 157 -16.43 -10.26 2.13
N SER A 158 -16.89 -9.03 2.41
CA SER A 158 -17.10 -8.00 1.40
C SER A 158 -15.80 -7.50 0.77
N TRP A 159 -14.69 -7.59 1.52
CA TRP A 159 -13.36 -7.18 1.09
C TRP A 159 -12.66 -8.23 0.25
N THR A 160 -12.08 -7.80 -0.87
CA THR A 160 -11.25 -8.62 -1.75
C THR A 160 -9.88 -7.99 -1.94
N THR A 161 -8.80 -8.72 -1.60
CA THR A 161 -7.42 -8.30 -1.86
C THR A 161 -6.97 -8.85 -3.21
N ILE A 162 -6.59 -7.96 -4.13
CA ILE A 162 -6.06 -8.31 -5.44
C ILE A 162 -4.66 -7.70 -5.60
N THR A 163 -3.72 -8.54 -6.00
CA THR A 163 -2.39 -8.13 -6.44
C THR A 163 -2.21 -8.47 -7.92
N TRP A 164 -1.83 -7.48 -8.71
CA TRP A 164 -1.38 -7.67 -10.08
C TRP A 164 0.14 -7.57 -10.14
N THR A 165 0.81 -8.52 -10.81
CA THR A 165 2.27 -8.50 -11.02
C THR A 165 2.63 -8.58 -12.50
N MET A 166 3.60 -7.78 -12.96
CA MET A 166 3.99 -7.72 -14.37
C MET A 166 5.02 -8.80 -14.75
N ASN A 167 4.58 -9.89 -15.37
CA ASN A 167 5.42 -11.05 -15.71
C ASN A 167 5.90 -11.07 -17.17
N GLY A 168 5.65 -10.00 -17.91
CA GLY A 168 6.09 -9.84 -19.30
C GLY A 168 5.12 -10.46 -20.30
N ALA A 169 5.03 -9.86 -21.48
CA ALA A 169 4.14 -10.31 -22.55
C ALA A 169 4.62 -9.85 -23.91
N GLU A 170 4.17 -10.53 -24.96
CA GLU A 170 4.26 -10.06 -26.33
C GLU A 170 2.89 -9.52 -26.75
N TYR A 171 2.85 -8.25 -27.14
CA TYR A 171 1.63 -7.60 -27.63
C TYR A 171 1.96 -6.83 -28.91
N GLU A 172 1.16 -7.05 -29.97
CA GLU A 172 1.37 -6.46 -31.32
C GLU A 172 2.81 -6.60 -31.86
N GLY A 173 3.45 -7.75 -31.60
CA GLY A 173 4.83 -8.02 -32.05
C GLY A 173 5.92 -7.25 -31.28
N THR A 174 5.55 -6.57 -30.20
CA THR A 174 6.49 -5.94 -29.26
C THR A 174 6.57 -6.77 -27.99
N TRP A 175 7.78 -7.15 -27.61
CA TRP A 175 8.05 -7.79 -26.32
C TRP A 175 8.18 -6.75 -25.21
N TYR A 176 7.33 -6.88 -24.19
CA TYR A 176 7.39 -6.12 -22.95
C TYR A 176 7.99 -7.03 -21.87
N PRO A 177 9.17 -6.70 -21.33
CA PRO A 177 9.84 -7.54 -20.35
C PRO A 177 9.06 -7.62 -19.03
N ALA A 178 9.18 -8.76 -18.35
CA ALA A 178 8.81 -8.88 -16.95
C ALA A 178 9.54 -7.82 -16.13
N CYS A 179 8.88 -7.28 -15.12
CA CYS A 179 9.48 -6.35 -14.18
C CYS A 179 8.87 -6.55 -12.79
N ASN A 180 9.52 -6.03 -11.75
CA ASN A 180 9.00 -6.14 -10.38
C ASN A 180 7.85 -5.17 -10.11
N ALA A 181 7.11 -4.75 -11.15
CA ALA A 181 5.96 -3.87 -10.97
C ALA A 181 4.80 -4.67 -10.43
N PHE A 182 4.09 -4.08 -9.47
CA PHE A 182 2.93 -4.68 -8.87
C PHE A 182 1.93 -3.63 -8.39
N TYR A 183 0.66 -4.02 -8.34
CA TYR A 183 -0.42 -3.22 -7.80
C TYR A 183 -1.23 -4.07 -6.84
N THR A 184 -1.16 -3.76 -5.54
CA THR A 184 -1.95 -4.42 -4.48
C THR A 184 -3.00 -3.47 -3.97
N ASN A 185 -4.25 -3.92 -4.05
CA ASN A 185 -5.41 -3.15 -3.63
C ASN A 185 -6.38 -4.05 -2.85
N ILE A 186 -7.05 -3.50 -1.84
CA ILE A 186 -8.13 -4.15 -1.09
C ILE A 186 -9.41 -3.41 -1.42
N LEU A 187 -10.36 -4.09 -2.05
CA LEU A 187 -11.56 -3.46 -2.61
C LEU A 187 -12.81 -4.00 -1.91
N ASN A 188 -13.76 -3.11 -1.65
CA ASN A 188 -15.08 -3.43 -1.11
C ASN A 188 -16.15 -2.70 -1.93
N PRO A 189 -16.53 -3.28 -3.08
CA PRO A 189 -17.62 -2.77 -3.92
C PRO A 189 -18.93 -2.53 -3.16
N ALA A 190 -19.30 -3.43 -2.25
CA ALA A 190 -20.52 -3.31 -1.44
C ALA A 190 -20.58 -2.05 -0.56
N HIS A 191 -19.44 -1.39 -0.32
CA HIS A 191 -19.34 -0.15 0.46
C HIS A 191 -18.64 0.97 -0.33
N GLY A 192 -18.58 0.89 -1.66
CA GLY A 192 -18.04 1.98 -2.48
C GLY A 192 -16.59 2.35 -2.16
N THR A 193 -15.78 1.40 -1.67
CA THR A 193 -14.47 1.70 -1.07
C THR A 193 -13.34 0.89 -1.69
N SER A 194 -12.25 1.56 -2.06
CA SER A 194 -11.01 0.93 -2.50
C SER A 194 -9.81 1.41 -1.69
N MET A 195 -8.95 0.49 -1.27
CA MET A 195 -7.70 0.77 -0.58
C MET A 195 -6.52 0.43 -1.49
N ALA A 196 -5.72 1.43 -1.83
CA ALA A 196 -4.45 1.24 -2.50
C ALA A 196 -3.35 1.11 -1.44
N THR A 197 -2.75 -0.08 -1.33
CA THR A 197 -1.74 -0.34 -0.29
C THR A 197 -0.34 -0.28 -0.88
N ASN A 198 0.08 -1.31 -1.60
CA ASN A 198 1.43 -1.39 -2.15
C ASN A 198 1.39 -1.37 -3.67
N ASN A 199 1.91 -0.29 -4.27
CA ASN A 199 1.77 -0.02 -5.69
C ASN A 199 3.09 0.53 -6.26
N ASP A 200 3.77 -0.25 -7.08
CA ASP A 200 4.97 0.16 -7.82
C ASP A 200 4.77 -0.11 -9.31
N GLY A 201 4.65 0.97 -10.09
CA GLY A 201 4.31 0.89 -11.50
C GLY A 201 5.54 0.61 -12.39
N PRO A 202 5.35 0.08 -13.62
CA PRO A 202 6.47 -0.27 -14.51
C PRO A 202 7.47 0.87 -14.81
N ALA A 203 7.06 2.13 -14.68
CA ALA A 203 7.93 3.29 -14.88
C ALA A 203 8.81 3.63 -13.65
N HIS A 204 8.46 3.13 -12.47
CA HIS A 204 9.05 3.48 -11.18
C HIS A 204 9.88 2.35 -10.56
N VAL A 205 9.71 1.11 -11.03
CA VAL A 205 10.63 0.01 -10.70
C VAL A 205 12.07 0.38 -11.06
N ASN A 206 13.04 -0.02 -10.24
CA ASN A 206 14.45 0.31 -10.44
C ASN A 206 15.30 -0.92 -10.80
N PRO A 207 15.96 -0.97 -11.98
CA PRO A 207 15.84 -0.02 -13.08
C PRO A 207 14.54 -0.23 -13.89
N PRO A 208 13.97 0.82 -14.50
CA PRO A 208 12.77 0.70 -15.30
C PRO A 208 13.06 -0.12 -16.54
N GLN A 209 12.24 -1.13 -16.80
CA GLN A 209 12.39 -1.99 -17.96
C GLN A 209 11.71 -1.35 -19.17
N LYS A 210 12.38 -1.36 -20.33
CA LYS A 210 11.87 -0.76 -21.57
C LYS A 210 11.73 -1.82 -22.68
N PRO A 211 10.70 -1.71 -23.56
CA PRO A 211 9.63 -0.70 -23.54
C PRO A 211 8.67 -0.89 -22.36
N LEU A 212 8.00 0.19 -21.93
CA LEU A 212 6.96 0.11 -20.92
C LEU A 212 5.68 -0.46 -21.52
N VAL A 213 5.02 -1.36 -20.81
CA VAL A 213 3.73 -1.92 -21.24
C VAL A 213 2.66 -0.81 -21.38
N PRO A 214 1.79 -0.87 -22.41
CA PRO A 214 0.76 0.14 -22.61
C PRO A 214 -0.19 0.26 -21.41
N LEU A 215 -0.83 -0.84 -21.00
CA LEU A 215 -1.68 -0.94 -19.82
C LEU A 215 -0.78 -0.98 -18.58
N ARG A 216 -0.39 0.19 -18.09
CA ARG A 216 0.52 0.32 -16.94
C ARG A 216 0.06 1.29 -15.87
N GLN A 217 -0.92 2.14 -16.16
CA GLN A 217 -1.33 3.17 -15.23
C GLN A 217 -2.15 2.53 -14.11
N TRP A 218 -1.90 2.96 -12.87
CA TRP A 218 -2.63 2.46 -11.71
C TRP A 218 -4.14 2.70 -11.85
N SER A 219 -4.55 3.83 -12.43
CA SER A 219 -5.96 4.18 -12.68
C SER A 219 -6.69 3.10 -13.48
N ASP A 220 -6.11 2.66 -14.59
CA ASP A 220 -6.69 1.62 -15.45
C ASP A 220 -6.70 0.27 -14.76
N VAL A 221 -5.58 -0.15 -14.17
CA VAL A 221 -5.47 -1.46 -13.51
C VAL A 221 -6.48 -1.60 -12.36
N VAL A 222 -6.63 -0.55 -11.54
CA VAL A 222 -7.59 -0.56 -10.42
C VAL A 222 -9.01 -0.43 -10.91
N PHE A 223 -9.29 0.36 -11.95
CA PHE A 223 -10.63 0.43 -12.54
C PHE A 223 -11.10 -0.92 -13.07
N LEU A 224 -10.27 -1.60 -13.87
CA LEU A 224 -10.62 -2.91 -14.42
C LEU A 224 -10.89 -3.94 -13.31
N THR A 225 -10.10 -3.89 -12.22
CA THR A 225 -10.32 -4.73 -11.03
C THR A 225 -11.62 -4.37 -10.31
N TRP A 226 -11.89 -3.07 -10.13
CA TRP A 226 -13.10 -2.57 -9.48
C TRP A 226 -14.35 -2.99 -10.25
N GLN A 227 -14.39 -2.71 -11.55
CA GLN A 227 -15.49 -3.05 -12.45
C GLN A 227 -15.80 -4.55 -12.41
N HIS A 228 -14.78 -5.41 -12.52
CA HIS A 228 -14.94 -6.85 -12.42
C HIS A 228 -15.52 -7.29 -11.07
N LEU A 229 -15.05 -6.70 -9.96
CA LEU A 229 -15.56 -7.05 -8.64
C LEU A 229 -17.00 -6.54 -8.43
N CYS A 230 -17.38 -5.37 -8.97
CA CYS A 230 -18.76 -4.91 -8.99
C CYS A 230 -19.67 -5.92 -9.69
N GLU A 231 -19.27 -6.41 -10.88
CA GLU A 231 -20.02 -7.43 -11.62
C GLU A 231 -20.17 -8.73 -10.80
N VAL A 232 -19.09 -9.22 -10.19
CA VAL A 232 -19.11 -10.44 -9.38
C VAL A 232 -19.98 -10.30 -8.13
N GLN A 233 -20.01 -9.12 -7.51
CA GLN A 233 -20.78 -8.84 -6.30
C GLN A 233 -22.22 -8.39 -6.59
N GLY A 234 -22.54 -8.06 -7.84
CA GLY A 234 -23.86 -7.57 -8.25
C GLY A 234 -24.18 -6.18 -7.72
N VAL A 235 -23.19 -5.30 -7.66
CA VAL A 235 -23.32 -3.88 -7.33
C VAL A 235 -22.93 -3.02 -8.52
N ASP A 236 -23.30 -1.74 -8.53
CA ASP A 236 -23.04 -0.87 -9.66
C ASP A 236 -21.60 -0.33 -9.62
N VAL A 237 -21.04 -0.02 -10.80
CA VAL A 237 -19.64 0.45 -10.92
C VAL A 237 -19.50 1.89 -10.41
N ASP A 238 -20.57 2.68 -10.50
CA ASP A 238 -20.67 4.06 -10.05
C ASP A 238 -20.96 4.21 -8.55
N ASP A 239 -21.15 3.11 -7.83
CA ASP A 239 -21.23 3.08 -6.36
C ASP A 239 -19.88 3.37 -5.67
N ILE A 240 -18.78 3.61 -6.43
CA ILE A 240 -17.52 4.07 -5.85
C ILE A 240 -17.70 5.45 -5.22
N GLU A 241 -17.32 5.56 -3.94
CA GLU A 241 -17.48 6.76 -3.11
C GLU A 241 -16.14 7.24 -2.53
N ARG A 242 -15.16 6.34 -2.36
CA ARG A 242 -13.90 6.69 -1.72
C ARG A 242 -12.73 5.80 -2.10
N ILE A 243 -11.55 6.42 -2.16
CA ILE A 243 -10.28 5.73 -2.32
C ILE A 243 -9.33 6.12 -1.19
N ILE A 244 -8.77 5.12 -0.52
CA ILE A 244 -7.78 5.30 0.55
C ILE A 244 -6.40 4.90 0.04
N ARG A 245 -5.42 5.78 0.18
CA ARG A 245 -4.00 5.51 -0.04
C ARG A 245 -3.37 5.20 1.31
N VAL A 246 -3.03 3.94 1.54
CA VAL A 246 -2.51 3.45 2.83
C VAL A 246 -0.98 3.45 2.79
N ASN A 247 -0.34 3.87 3.88
CA ASN A 247 1.11 3.82 4.06
C ASN A 247 1.90 4.49 2.94
N ILE A 248 1.66 5.79 2.74
CA ILE A 248 2.34 6.56 1.70
C ILE A 248 3.83 6.67 2.05
N VAL A 249 4.67 6.15 1.15
CA VAL A 249 6.14 6.22 1.25
C VAL A 249 6.79 6.91 0.05
N ASN A 250 5.99 7.35 -0.93
CA ASN A 250 6.49 8.08 -2.09
C ASN A 250 6.96 9.48 -1.68
N GLU A 251 8.25 9.76 -1.89
CA GLU A 251 8.91 11.02 -1.51
C GLU A 251 8.16 12.24 -2.05
N ASP A 252 7.92 12.35 -3.36
CA ASP A 252 7.20 13.48 -3.96
C ASP A 252 5.85 13.80 -3.27
N THR A 253 5.08 12.75 -2.92
CA THR A 253 3.81 12.93 -2.20
C THR A 253 4.05 13.38 -0.76
N LEU A 254 5.01 12.79 -0.05
CA LEU A 254 5.36 13.16 1.34
C LEU A 254 5.85 14.61 1.44
N GLU A 255 6.71 15.05 0.53
CA GLU A 255 7.28 16.39 0.49
C GLU A 255 6.20 17.45 0.22
N LEU A 256 5.30 17.18 -0.74
CA LEU A 256 4.16 18.06 -1.04
C LEU A 256 3.13 18.08 0.10
N MET A 257 2.82 16.94 0.71
CA MET A 257 1.94 16.87 1.88
C MET A 257 2.52 17.71 3.02
N LEU A 258 3.81 17.56 3.33
CA LEU A 258 4.45 18.35 4.38
C LEU A 258 4.43 19.85 4.07
N ALA A 259 4.67 20.24 2.82
CA ALA A 259 4.61 21.65 2.42
C ALA A 259 3.20 22.25 2.60
N VAL A 260 2.14 21.51 2.23
CA VAL A 260 0.75 21.92 2.45
C VAL A 260 0.45 22.06 3.94
N LEU A 261 0.78 21.03 4.73
CA LEU A 261 0.53 21.00 6.17
C LEU A 261 1.28 22.13 6.91
N GLN A 262 2.52 22.44 6.52
CA GLN A 262 3.29 23.57 7.05
C GLN A 262 2.63 24.92 6.74
N ASN A 263 2.18 25.11 5.51
CA ASN A 263 1.64 26.38 5.05
C ASN A 263 0.26 26.68 5.62
N GLU A 264 -0.60 25.67 5.76
CA GLU A 264 -2.00 25.88 6.13
C GLU A 264 -2.28 25.59 7.61
N MET A 265 -1.60 24.62 8.20
CA MET A 265 -1.89 24.14 9.56
C MET A 265 -0.74 24.40 10.55
N GLY A 266 0.44 24.80 10.07
CA GLY A 266 1.62 25.06 10.92
C GLY A 266 2.24 23.78 11.50
N VAL A 267 1.95 22.63 10.91
CA VAL A 267 2.57 21.32 11.23
C VAL A 267 4.05 21.39 10.87
N ALA A 268 4.96 21.12 11.81
CA ALA A 268 6.39 21.26 11.56
C ALA A 268 6.96 20.04 10.81
N GLU A 269 6.56 18.84 11.25
CA GLU A 269 6.99 17.56 10.70
C GLU A 269 5.78 16.63 10.51
N LEU A 270 5.87 15.66 9.59
CA LEU A 270 4.77 14.71 9.36
C LEU A 270 4.44 13.87 10.62
N THR A 271 5.38 13.72 11.56
CA THR A 271 5.14 13.04 12.84
C THR A 271 4.17 13.78 13.75
N ASP A 272 3.94 15.06 13.51
CA ASP A 272 2.96 15.88 14.25
C ASP A 272 1.53 15.67 13.74
N LEU A 273 1.35 15.02 12.59
CA LEU A 273 0.03 14.73 12.01
C LEU A 273 -0.77 13.79 12.92
N GLY A 274 -2.05 14.07 13.16
CA GLY A 274 -2.92 13.28 14.04
C GLY A 274 -3.18 11.86 13.54
N ASP A 275 -3.79 11.02 14.39
CA ASP A 275 -4.52 9.83 13.92
C ASP A 275 -5.75 10.25 13.10
N PHE A 276 -6.51 9.31 12.54
CA PHE A 276 -7.62 9.65 11.65
C PHE A 276 -8.64 10.63 12.27
N GLN A 277 -8.98 10.46 13.55
CA GLN A 277 -9.93 11.31 14.27
C GLN A 277 -9.43 12.73 14.49
N ASN A 278 -8.11 12.94 14.43
CA ASN A 278 -7.45 14.24 14.48
C ASN A 278 -6.70 14.53 13.17
N GLY A 279 -7.14 13.92 12.06
CA GLY A 279 -6.57 14.14 10.74
C GLY A 279 -6.90 15.53 10.21
N GLU A 280 -6.15 15.96 9.21
CA GLU A 280 -6.34 17.25 8.56
C GLU A 280 -7.18 17.08 7.30
N GLU A 281 -8.29 17.82 7.23
CA GLU A 281 -9.22 17.81 6.10
C GLU A 281 -8.96 19.00 5.17
N PHE A 282 -8.98 18.73 3.87
CA PHE A 282 -8.88 19.71 2.81
C PHE A 282 -10.11 19.61 1.91
N LEU A 283 -10.76 20.75 1.70
CA LEU A 283 -11.93 20.93 0.83
C LEU A 283 -11.51 21.62 -0.48
N PRO A 284 -12.30 21.52 -1.56
CA PRO A 284 -12.00 22.19 -2.84
C PRO A 284 -11.78 23.70 -2.77
N SER A 285 -12.20 24.36 -1.67
CA SER A 285 -11.95 25.78 -1.43
C SER A 285 -10.54 26.10 -0.91
N ASP A 286 -9.80 25.10 -0.46
CA ASP A 286 -8.52 25.27 0.21
C ASP A 286 -7.37 25.25 -0.81
N ASP A 287 -6.36 26.10 -0.61
CA ASP A 287 -5.24 26.20 -1.56
C ASP A 287 -4.43 24.90 -1.63
N GLY A 288 -4.34 24.18 -0.51
CA GLY A 288 -3.67 22.91 -0.34
C GLY A 288 -4.37 21.76 -1.06
N PHE A 289 -5.69 21.85 -1.27
CA PHE A 289 -6.44 20.82 -1.98
C PHE A 289 -5.94 20.63 -3.40
N ASP A 290 -5.75 21.72 -4.15
CA ASP A 290 -5.18 21.70 -5.50
C ASP A 290 -3.76 21.11 -5.51
N VAL A 291 -2.95 21.41 -4.50
CA VAL A 291 -1.58 20.88 -4.38
C VAL A 291 -1.63 19.36 -4.15
N LEU A 292 -2.48 18.90 -3.23
CA LEU A 292 -2.66 17.49 -2.90
C LEU A 292 -3.17 16.71 -4.11
N MET A 293 -4.11 17.27 -4.89
CA MET A 293 -4.57 16.70 -6.15
C MET A 293 -3.44 16.52 -7.18
N GLY A 294 -2.43 17.39 -7.15
CA GLY A 294 -1.24 17.30 -7.99
C GLY A 294 -0.27 16.17 -7.62
N THR A 295 -0.37 15.60 -6.41
CA THR A 295 0.51 14.51 -5.95
C THR A 295 0.34 13.24 -6.79
N PRO A 296 1.38 12.40 -6.94
CA PRO A 296 1.25 11.09 -7.59
C PRO A 296 0.08 10.24 -7.05
N ASN A 297 -0.15 10.26 -5.73
CA ASN A 297 -1.17 9.46 -5.08
C ASN A 297 -2.61 9.90 -5.40
N ALA A 298 -2.89 11.21 -5.44
CA ALA A 298 -4.21 11.72 -5.83
C ALA A 298 -4.40 11.77 -7.36
N SER A 299 -3.32 11.97 -8.12
CA SER A 299 -3.37 11.98 -9.60
C SER A 299 -3.90 10.67 -10.17
N GLY A 300 -3.51 9.53 -9.59
CA GLY A 300 -4.04 8.23 -10.01
C GLY A 300 -5.56 8.14 -9.85
N VAL A 301 -6.10 8.71 -8.76
CA VAL A 301 -7.54 8.77 -8.50
C VAL A 301 -8.25 9.70 -9.48
N ALA A 302 -7.65 10.86 -9.78
CA ALA A 302 -8.21 11.76 -10.78
C ALA A 302 -8.30 11.11 -12.16
N TRP A 303 -7.25 10.40 -12.61
CA TRP A 303 -7.29 9.67 -13.87
C TRP A 303 -8.29 8.52 -13.87
N PHE A 304 -8.46 7.82 -12.74
CA PHE A 304 -9.50 6.81 -12.57
C PHE A 304 -10.89 7.42 -12.86
N LEU A 305 -11.22 8.55 -12.24
CA LEU A 305 -12.53 9.19 -12.44
C LEU A 305 -12.68 9.79 -13.85
N ALA A 306 -11.64 10.45 -14.35
CA ALA A 306 -11.71 11.18 -15.62
C ALA A 306 -11.76 10.24 -16.85
N GLN A 307 -10.96 9.17 -16.86
CA GLN A 307 -10.85 8.27 -18.02
C GLN A 307 -11.97 7.22 -18.07
N HIS A 308 -12.62 6.95 -16.93
CA HIS A 308 -13.68 5.95 -16.80
C HIS A 308 -15.02 6.57 -16.42
N ARG A 309 -15.20 7.88 -16.66
CA ARG A 309 -16.40 8.68 -16.33
C ARG A 309 -17.71 8.06 -16.84
N THR A 310 -17.67 7.36 -17.98
CA THR A 310 -18.84 6.69 -18.55
C THR A 310 -19.38 5.56 -17.68
N ASP A 311 -18.51 4.97 -16.86
CA ASP A 311 -18.77 3.78 -16.06
C ASP A 311 -18.91 4.10 -14.58
N VAL A 312 -18.10 5.04 -14.06
CA VAL A 312 -18.15 5.48 -12.65
C VAL A 312 -19.11 6.65 -12.41
N GLY A 313 -19.73 7.16 -13.48
CA GLY A 313 -20.62 8.31 -13.42
C GLY A 313 -19.90 9.66 -13.31
N GLU A 314 -20.70 10.73 -13.21
CA GLU A 314 -20.19 12.07 -12.97
C GLU A 314 -19.89 12.21 -11.47
N LYS A 315 -18.61 12.25 -11.11
CA LYS A 315 -18.12 12.38 -9.74
C LYS A 315 -17.36 13.68 -9.56
N GLU A 316 -17.45 14.26 -8.38
CA GLU A 316 -16.59 15.37 -7.94
C GLU A 316 -15.81 14.95 -6.69
N ILE A 317 -14.53 15.32 -6.60
CA ILE A 317 -13.76 15.07 -5.37
C ILE A 317 -14.16 16.14 -4.35
N SER A 318 -14.79 15.72 -3.27
CA SER A 318 -15.37 16.63 -2.28
C SER A 318 -14.45 16.90 -1.10
N ARG A 319 -13.51 15.99 -0.79
CA ARG A 319 -12.64 16.10 0.37
C ARG A 319 -11.41 15.20 0.26
N ILE A 320 -10.29 15.69 0.82
CA ILE A 320 -9.09 14.90 1.08
C ILE A 320 -8.80 14.96 2.59
N THR A 321 -8.63 13.81 3.22
CA THR A 321 -8.25 13.73 4.64
C THR A 321 -6.87 13.09 4.77
N LEU A 322 -5.97 13.74 5.48
CA LEU A 322 -4.62 13.25 5.78
C LEU A 322 -4.50 12.88 7.25
N TRP A 323 -3.93 11.71 7.53
CA TRP A 323 -3.61 11.30 8.91
C TRP A 323 -2.37 10.43 8.93
N ASP A 324 -1.84 10.21 10.13
CA ASP A 324 -0.75 9.28 10.36
C ASP A 324 -1.28 7.97 10.96
N ASN A 325 -0.92 6.85 10.33
CA ASN A 325 -1.30 5.51 10.75
C ASN A 325 -0.63 5.08 12.06
N GLN A 326 0.58 5.57 12.35
CA GLN A 326 1.30 5.14 13.54
C GLN A 326 0.68 5.75 14.81
N PRO A 327 0.61 5.00 15.92
CA PRO A 327 0.37 5.59 17.23
C PRO A 327 1.46 6.62 17.53
N GLN A 328 1.11 7.71 18.24
CA GLN A 328 2.06 8.77 18.58
C GLN A 328 3.37 8.25 19.19
N SER A 329 3.29 7.21 20.05
CA SER A 329 4.48 6.59 20.68
C SER A 329 5.43 5.90 19.69
N GLN A 330 4.97 5.55 18.49
CA GLN A 330 5.76 4.90 17.45
C GLN A 330 6.32 5.91 16.44
N ARG A 331 5.65 7.05 16.23
CA ARG A 331 6.07 8.11 15.30
C ARG A 331 7.45 8.66 15.63
N GLU A 332 7.72 8.90 16.91
CA GLU A 332 9.02 9.42 17.36
C GLU A 332 10.18 8.43 17.08
N GLN A 333 9.88 7.13 17.03
CA GLN A 333 10.88 6.09 16.85
C GLN A 333 11.07 5.67 15.39
N PHE A 334 9.97 5.58 14.64
CA PHE A 334 9.94 4.99 13.30
C PHE A 334 9.57 5.99 12.20
N GLY A 335 9.20 7.21 12.57
CA GLY A 335 8.73 8.23 11.66
C GLY A 335 7.23 8.14 11.42
N ALA A 336 6.73 9.10 10.65
CA ALA A 336 5.36 9.10 10.19
C ALA A 336 5.14 8.06 9.09
N ILE A 337 3.94 7.49 9.06
CA ILE A 337 3.42 6.67 7.96
C ILE A 337 2.06 7.27 7.55
N PRO A 338 2.06 8.33 6.74
CA PRO A 338 0.85 9.03 6.38
C PRO A 338 -0.08 8.18 5.51
N CYS A 339 -1.37 8.44 5.64
CA CYS A 339 -2.43 7.93 4.80
C CYS A 339 -3.23 9.10 4.22
N MET A 340 -3.93 8.84 3.12
CA MET A 340 -4.78 9.83 2.44
C MET A 340 -6.09 9.18 2.05
N LEU A 341 -7.21 9.77 2.47
CA LEU A 341 -8.56 9.40 2.07
C LEU A 341 -9.04 10.45 1.07
N ILE A 342 -9.54 10.00 -0.07
CA ILE A 342 -10.11 10.85 -1.12
C ILE A 342 -11.56 10.43 -1.28
N GLU A 343 -12.48 11.37 -1.08
CA GLU A 343 -13.92 11.15 -1.13
C GLU A 343 -14.54 11.81 -2.35
N PHE A 344 -15.58 11.17 -2.89
CA PHE A 344 -16.32 11.59 -4.06
C PHE A 344 -17.79 11.85 -3.71
N GLU A 345 -18.41 12.79 -4.41
CA GLU A 345 -19.87 13.01 -4.42
C GLU A 345 -20.47 12.77 -5.80
#